data_AF-A0A847CHN6-F1
#
_entry.id   AF-A0A847CHN6-F1
#
_cell.length_a   1.000
_cell.length_b   1.000
_cell.length_c   1.000
_cell.angle_alpha   90.00
_cell.angle_beta   90.00
_cell.angle_gamma   90.00
#
_symmetry.space_group_name_H-M   'P 1'
#
loop_
_entity.id
_entity.type
_entity.pdbx_description
1 polymer ?
#
loop_
_entity_poly.entity_id
_entity_poly.type
_entity_poly.pdbx_seq_one_letter_code
_entity_poly.pdbx_strand_id
1 'polypeptide(L)'
;NRKEDIFPLCEYYINKISSWRKIPVSAVSDMAKKVLVDNFWENNIDELINTLDRCVIFCKNKRISCDMIKLGSLFLSEIDEEDKTLKSSLDAFKKKYVKAILEENNWNQTKTAKILGIQRTYVIKLINELNIRK
;
A
#
# COMPACT_ATOMS: atom_id res chain seq x y z
N ASN A 1 -8.84 19.75 -11.74
CA ASN A 1 -9.09 20.18 -10.34
C ASN A 1 -10.52 19.79 -9.92
N ARG A 2 -10.79 18.48 -9.78
CA ARG A 2 -12.11 17.95 -9.42
C ARG A 2 -11.96 16.96 -8.28
N LYS A 3 -11.60 17.48 -7.11
CA LYS A 3 -11.51 16.69 -5.86
C LYS A 3 -12.87 16.09 -5.46
N GLU A 4 -13.95 16.74 -5.88
CA GLU A 4 -15.35 16.36 -5.60
C GLU A 4 -15.76 15.05 -6.32
N ASP A 5 -15.18 14.77 -7.50
CA ASP A 5 -15.49 13.56 -8.28
C ASP A 5 -14.64 12.35 -7.86
N ILE A 6 -13.54 12.57 -7.10
CA ILE A 6 -12.60 11.50 -6.73
C ILE A 6 -13.27 10.48 -5.81
N PHE A 7 -14.02 10.93 -4.81
CA PHE A 7 -14.60 10.00 -3.83
C PHE A 7 -15.69 9.08 -4.43
N PRO A 8 -16.68 9.59 -5.19
CA PRO A 8 -17.63 8.73 -5.91
C PRO A 8 -16.95 7.73 -6.86
N LEU A 9 -15.88 8.18 -7.54
CA LEU A 9 -15.08 7.31 -8.41
C LEU A 9 -14.39 6.20 -7.61
N CYS A 10 -13.82 6.52 -6.45
CA CYS A 10 -13.21 5.55 -5.55
C CYS A 10 -14.25 4.51 -5.10
N GLU A 11 -15.44 4.93 -4.68
CA GLU A 11 -16.49 4.00 -4.26
C GLU A 11 -16.92 3.06 -5.38
N TYR A 12 -17.10 3.59 -6.60
CA TYR A 12 -17.40 2.78 -7.78
C TYR A 12 -16.32 1.71 -8.02
N TYR A 13 -15.05 2.09 -8.04
CA TYR A 13 -13.97 1.14 -8.27
C TYR A 13 -13.77 0.18 -7.11
N ILE A 14 -13.89 0.60 -5.85
CA ILE A 14 -13.83 -0.31 -4.69
C ILE A 14 -14.90 -1.38 -4.80
N ASN A 15 -16.14 -1.02 -5.16
CA ASN A 15 -17.23 -1.98 -5.32
C ASN A 15 -16.99 -2.94 -6.48
N LYS A 16 -16.58 -2.41 -7.63
CA LYS A 16 -16.19 -3.21 -8.80
C LYS A 16 -15.06 -4.19 -8.45
N ILE A 17 -14.07 -3.69 -7.70
CA ILE A 17 -12.88 -4.44 -7.30
C ILE A 17 -13.17 -5.47 -6.19
N SER A 18 -14.10 -5.17 -5.31
CA SER A 18 -14.55 -6.11 -4.29
C SER A 18 -15.29 -7.29 -4.95
N SER A 19 -16.11 -7.00 -5.95
CA SER A 19 -16.93 -7.97 -6.67
C SER A 19 -16.10 -8.97 -7.49
N TRP A 20 -15.27 -8.49 -8.44
CA TRP A 20 -14.46 -9.38 -9.30
C TRP A 20 -13.45 -10.25 -8.52
N ARG A 21 -12.90 -9.77 -7.39
CA ARG A 21 -11.97 -10.51 -6.52
C ARG A 21 -12.66 -11.37 -5.47
N LYS A 22 -13.98 -11.19 -5.28
CA LYS A 22 -14.76 -11.86 -4.22
C LYS A 22 -14.21 -11.57 -2.82
N ILE A 23 -13.64 -10.38 -2.61
CA ILE A 23 -13.14 -9.93 -1.30
C ILE A 23 -14.08 -8.82 -0.81
N PRO A 24 -14.89 -9.03 0.24
CA PRO A 24 -15.87 -8.06 0.67
C PRO A 24 -15.21 -6.83 1.32
N VAL A 25 -15.56 -5.64 0.82
CA VAL A 25 -15.23 -4.36 1.46
C VAL A 25 -16.53 -3.70 1.89
N SER A 26 -16.69 -3.51 3.20
CA SER A 26 -17.89 -2.92 3.82
C SER A 26 -17.71 -1.47 4.22
N ALA A 27 -16.47 -0.97 4.34
CA ALA A 27 -16.23 0.40 4.75
C ALA A 27 -14.87 0.95 4.28
N VAL A 28 -14.81 2.26 4.09
CA VAL A 28 -13.59 3.05 3.96
C VAL A 28 -13.55 4.02 5.14
N SER A 29 -12.45 4.06 5.91
CA SER A 29 -12.36 4.96 7.07
C SER A 29 -12.35 6.43 6.64
N ASP A 30 -12.83 7.36 7.47
CA ASP A 30 -12.88 8.78 7.08
C ASP A 30 -11.49 9.37 6.81
N MET A 31 -10.47 8.91 7.56
CA MET A 31 -9.07 9.24 7.25
C MET A 31 -8.62 8.69 5.89
N ALA A 32 -9.06 7.48 5.51
CA ALA A 32 -8.79 6.91 4.19
C ALA A 32 -9.46 7.73 3.08
N LYS A 33 -10.72 8.14 3.26
CA LYS A 33 -11.42 9.02 2.31
C LYS A 33 -10.67 10.32 2.11
N LYS A 34 -10.23 10.95 3.21
CA LYS A 34 -9.45 12.18 3.17
C LYS A 34 -8.15 12.01 2.39
N VAL A 35 -7.39 10.95 2.66
CA VAL A 35 -6.14 10.65 1.92
C VAL A 35 -6.40 10.40 0.44
N LEU A 36 -7.47 9.71 0.06
CA LEU A 36 -7.80 9.48 -1.35
C LEU A 36 -8.10 10.78 -2.11
N VAL A 37 -8.74 11.73 -1.45
CA VAL A 37 -9.11 13.04 -2.01
C VAL A 37 -7.94 14.03 -2.00
N ASP A 38 -7.10 13.98 -0.96
CA ASP A 38 -5.98 14.91 -0.78
C ASP A 38 -4.72 14.48 -1.53
N ASN A 39 -4.57 13.20 -1.87
CA ASN A 39 -3.44 12.72 -2.67
C ASN A 39 -3.47 13.26 -4.11
N PHE A 40 -2.29 13.59 -4.62
CA PHE A 40 -2.08 13.91 -6.02
C PHE A 40 -1.85 12.62 -6.79
N TRP A 41 -2.81 12.22 -7.62
CA TRP A 41 -2.70 11.07 -8.52
C TRP A 41 -1.95 11.52 -9.79
N GLU A 42 -0.62 11.64 -9.68
CA GLU A 42 0.26 12.19 -10.73
C GLU A 42 0.10 11.44 -12.06
N ASN A 43 -0.18 10.13 -12.03
CA ASN A 43 -0.32 9.26 -13.21
C ASN A 43 -1.77 8.86 -13.54
N ASN A 44 -2.77 9.74 -13.35
CA ASN A 44 -4.19 9.53 -13.71
C ASN A 44 -4.96 8.48 -12.85
N ILE A 45 -6.15 8.11 -13.35
CA ILE A 45 -7.11 7.14 -12.77
C ILE A 45 -6.50 5.75 -12.57
N ASP A 46 -5.54 5.34 -13.40
CA ASP A 46 -4.93 4.00 -13.30
C ASP A 46 -4.15 3.83 -11.99
N GLU A 47 -3.49 4.90 -11.52
CA GLU A 47 -2.79 4.92 -10.23
C GLU A 47 -3.76 4.72 -9.06
N LEU A 48 -4.89 5.42 -9.13
CA LEU A 48 -5.98 5.28 -8.18
C LEU A 48 -6.54 3.85 -8.19
N ILE A 49 -6.87 3.30 -9.36
CA ILE A 49 -7.41 1.94 -9.49
C ILE A 49 -6.45 0.91 -8.90
N ASN A 50 -5.16 0.99 -9.25
CA ASN A 50 -4.14 0.06 -8.73
C ASN A 50 -3.96 0.17 -7.22
N THR A 51 -4.01 1.38 -6.68
CA THR A 51 -3.98 1.62 -5.23
C THR A 51 -5.19 0.99 -4.54
N LEU A 52 -6.39 1.21 -5.07
CA LEU A 52 -7.63 0.64 -4.56
C LEU A 52 -7.63 -0.89 -4.65
N ASP A 53 -7.13 -1.45 -5.75
CA ASP A 53 -7.00 -2.89 -5.96
C ASP A 53 -6.17 -3.56 -4.88
N ARG A 54 -5.01 -2.98 -4.59
CA ARG A 54 -4.14 -3.42 -3.48
C ARG A 54 -4.82 -3.25 -2.14
N CYS A 55 -5.49 -2.12 -1.90
CA CYS A 55 -6.24 -1.90 -0.67
C CYS A 55 -7.28 -3.00 -0.43
N VAL A 56 -8.02 -3.41 -1.47
CA VAL A 56 -8.98 -4.52 -1.39
C VAL A 56 -8.28 -5.84 -1.06
N ILE A 57 -7.15 -6.16 -1.71
CA ILE A 57 -6.37 -7.38 -1.43
C ILE A 57 -5.91 -7.43 0.03
N PHE A 58 -5.44 -6.32 0.59
CA PHE A 58 -4.95 -6.24 1.96
C PHE A 58 -6.06 -6.02 3.01
N CYS A 59 -7.32 -5.95 2.58
CA CYS A 59 -8.47 -5.63 3.42
C CYS A 59 -8.87 -6.83 4.30
N LYS A 60 -8.17 -7.04 5.42
CA LYS A 60 -8.45 -8.17 6.34
C LYS A 60 -9.78 -8.07 7.09
N ASN A 61 -10.23 -6.85 7.40
CA ASN A 61 -11.41 -6.59 8.24
C ASN A 61 -12.58 -5.98 7.46
N LYS A 62 -12.63 -6.20 6.14
CA LYS A 62 -13.60 -5.56 5.23
C LYS A 62 -13.58 -4.02 5.29
N ARG A 63 -12.53 -3.42 5.89
CA ARG A 63 -12.37 -1.98 6.06
C ARG A 63 -11.04 -1.52 5.49
N ILE A 64 -11.07 -0.57 4.56
CA ILE A 64 -9.88 0.11 4.03
C ILE A 64 -9.48 1.22 5.00
N SER A 65 -8.24 1.20 5.47
CA SER A 65 -7.64 2.24 6.32
C SER A 65 -6.72 3.17 5.53
N CYS A 66 -6.38 4.34 6.10
CA CYS A 66 -5.48 5.29 5.47
C CYS A 66 -4.08 4.70 5.24
N ASP A 67 -3.62 3.84 6.15
CA ASP A 67 -2.32 3.20 6.07
C ASP A 67 -2.26 2.29 4.84
N MET A 68 -3.35 1.58 4.51
CA MET A 68 -3.43 0.75 3.31
C MET A 68 -3.30 1.56 2.02
N ILE A 69 -3.87 2.77 1.98
CA ILE A 69 -3.78 3.65 0.81
C ILE A 69 -2.37 4.21 0.66
N LYS A 70 -1.77 4.68 1.76
CA LYS A 70 -0.38 5.16 1.78
C LYS A 70 0.57 4.07 1.32
N LEU A 71 0.38 2.85 1.80
CA LEU A 71 1.11 1.68 1.36
C LEU A 71 0.90 1.41 -0.14
N GLY A 72 -0.37 1.36 -0.59
CA GLY A 72 -0.76 1.16 -1.99
C GLY A 72 -0.07 2.12 -2.97
N SER A 73 0.00 3.41 -2.60
CA SER A 73 0.65 4.47 -3.36
C SER A 73 2.18 4.35 -3.34
N LEU A 74 2.79 4.05 -2.18
CA LEU A 74 4.24 3.78 -2.10
C LEU A 74 4.67 2.66 -3.07
N PHE A 75 3.84 1.64 -3.28
CA PHE A 75 4.13 0.51 -4.17
C PHE A 75 4.12 0.85 -5.68
N LEU A 76 3.81 2.08 -6.13
CA LEU A 76 3.74 2.44 -7.55
C LEU A 76 5.03 3.10 -8.09
N SER A 77 5.84 3.71 -7.23
CA SER A 77 6.95 4.57 -7.68
C SER A 77 8.24 3.87 -8.16
N GLU A 78 8.35 2.53 -8.13
CA GLU A 78 9.63 1.84 -8.43
C GLU A 78 9.42 0.40 -8.92
N ILE A 79 8.49 0.16 -9.86
CA ILE A 79 8.57 -1.08 -10.64
C ILE A 79 9.41 -0.75 -11.86
N ASP A 80 10.68 -1.15 -11.84
CA ASP A 80 11.55 -1.11 -13.03
C ASP A 80 10.87 -1.92 -14.14
N GLU A 81 10.56 -1.28 -15.27
CA GLU A 81 9.82 -1.90 -16.38
C GLU A 81 10.60 -3.06 -17.04
N GLU A 82 11.92 -3.11 -16.83
CA GLU A 82 12.85 -4.05 -17.47
C GLU A 82 12.89 -5.45 -16.83
N ASP A 83 12.56 -5.61 -15.53
CA ASP A 83 12.58 -6.92 -14.84
C ASP A 83 11.24 -7.21 -14.14
N LYS A 84 10.29 -7.77 -14.90
CA LYS A 84 8.94 -8.14 -14.45
C LYS A 84 8.87 -9.51 -13.75
N THR A 85 9.99 -10.06 -13.28
CA THR A 85 9.94 -11.33 -12.55
C THR A 85 9.15 -11.19 -11.23
N LEU A 86 8.41 -12.25 -10.86
CA LEU A 86 7.69 -12.29 -9.59
C LEU A 86 8.62 -12.06 -8.39
N LYS A 87 9.87 -12.54 -8.49
CA LYS A 87 10.91 -12.33 -7.48
C LYS A 87 11.28 -10.85 -7.33
N SER A 88 11.61 -10.18 -8.44
CA SER A 88 11.92 -8.75 -8.46
C SER A 88 10.77 -7.92 -7.87
N SER A 89 9.54 -8.20 -8.30
CA SER A 89 8.34 -7.53 -7.80
C SER A 89 8.12 -7.73 -6.29
N LEU A 90 8.34 -8.95 -5.80
CA LEU A 90 8.24 -9.26 -4.36
C LEU A 90 9.33 -8.57 -3.55
N ASP A 91 10.55 -8.50 -4.05
CA ASP A 91 11.68 -7.89 -3.34
C ASP A 91 11.53 -6.36 -3.31
N ALA A 92 11.10 -5.73 -4.41
CA ALA A 92 10.72 -4.31 -4.45
C ALA A 92 9.59 -4.00 -3.45
N PHE A 93 8.56 -4.84 -3.41
CA PHE A 93 7.46 -4.73 -2.45
C PHE A 93 7.98 -4.80 -1.01
N LYS A 94 8.74 -5.84 -0.67
CA LYS A 94 9.29 -6.01 0.68
C LYS A 94 10.15 -4.81 1.07
N LYS A 95 10.98 -4.31 0.14
CA LYS A 95 11.90 -3.18 0.39
C LYS A 95 11.14 -1.94 0.82
N LYS A 96 10.13 -1.56 0.04
CA LYS A 96 9.28 -0.39 0.33
C LYS A 96 8.49 -0.56 1.60
N TYR A 97 7.85 -1.72 1.78
CA TYR A 97 7.02 -1.97 2.94
C TYR A 97 7.82 -1.92 4.24
N VAL A 98 8.96 -2.62 4.29
CA VAL A 98 9.84 -2.64 5.46
C VAL A 98 10.41 -1.26 5.73
N LYS A 99 10.82 -0.51 4.68
CA LYS A 99 11.32 0.87 4.83
C LYS A 99 10.27 1.81 5.44
N ALA A 100 9.03 1.79 4.94
CA ALA A 100 7.96 2.63 5.47
C ALA A 100 7.70 2.37 6.96
N ILE A 101 7.59 1.10 7.37
CA ILE A 101 7.37 0.74 8.78
C ILE A 101 8.61 1.06 9.63
N LEU A 102 9.82 1.00 9.08
CA LEU A 102 11.03 1.48 9.78
C LEU A 102 10.96 2.99 10.02
N GLU A 103 10.63 3.79 8.99
CA GLU A 103 10.54 5.26 9.10
C GLU A 103 9.48 5.70 10.12
N GLU A 104 8.26 5.13 10.06
CA GLU A 104 7.19 5.39 11.02
C GLU A 104 7.59 5.08 12.47
N ASN A 105 8.51 4.13 12.66
CA ASN A 105 8.99 3.70 13.96
C ASN A 105 10.36 4.29 14.32
N ASN A 106 10.79 5.36 13.66
CA ASN A 106 12.10 5.99 13.88
C ASN A 106 13.27 4.99 13.80
N TRP A 107 13.19 4.06 12.86
CA TRP A 107 14.16 2.98 12.64
C TRP A 107 14.30 2.00 13.81
N ASN A 108 13.30 1.92 14.70
CA ASN A 108 13.27 0.96 15.79
C ASN A 108 12.89 -0.45 15.29
N GLN A 109 13.90 -1.25 14.98
CA GLN A 109 13.76 -2.62 14.46
C GLN A 109 12.91 -3.53 15.36
N THR A 110 12.94 -3.36 16.68
CA THR A 110 12.15 -4.19 17.61
C THR A 110 10.66 -3.86 17.51
N LYS A 111 10.30 -2.58 17.40
CA LYS A 111 8.91 -2.15 17.18
C LYS A 111 8.43 -2.54 15.79
N THR A 112 9.25 -2.32 14.77
CA THR A 112 8.97 -2.74 13.38
C THR A 112 8.72 -4.24 13.29
N ALA A 113 9.55 -5.07 13.93
CA ALA A 113 9.37 -6.52 13.96
C ALA A 113 8.01 -6.94 14.54
N LYS A 114 7.59 -6.31 15.65
CA LYS A 114 6.27 -6.54 16.25
C LYS A 114 5.13 -6.18 15.31
N ILE A 115 5.22 -5.04 14.62
CA ILE A 115 4.19 -4.58 13.67
C ILE A 115 4.13 -5.50 12.45
N LEU A 116 5.28 -5.90 11.92
CA LEU A 116 5.39 -6.81 10.79
C LEU A 116 5.04 -8.27 11.14
N GLY A 117 4.90 -8.60 12.43
CA GLY A 117 4.59 -9.95 12.90
C GLY A 117 5.73 -10.97 12.66
N ILE A 118 6.98 -10.50 12.62
CA ILE A 118 8.17 -11.32 12.35
C ILE A 118 9.24 -11.13 13.43
N GLN A 119 10.23 -12.01 13.45
CA GLN A 119 11.36 -11.88 14.37
C GLN A 119 12.25 -10.68 14.00
N ARG A 120 12.81 -9.99 15.00
CA ARG A 120 13.74 -8.86 14.80
C ARG A 120 14.93 -9.23 13.92
N THR A 121 15.48 -10.43 14.11
CA THR A 121 16.59 -10.97 13.30
C THR A 121 16.24 -11.02 11.82
N TYR A 122 14.98 -11.34 11.48
CA TYR A 122 14.51 -11.37 10.11
C TYR A 122 14.35 -9.96 9.52
N VAL A 123 13.93 -8.96 10.32
CA VAL A 123 13.93 -7.55 9.89
C VAL A 123 15.34 -7.10 9.49
N ILE A 124 16.36 -7.44 10.29
CA ILE A 124 17.76 -7.11 9.99
C ILE A 124 18.21 -7.78 8.69
N LYS A 125 17.86 -9.06 8.50
CA LYS A 125 18.15 -9.79 7.27
C LYS A 125 17.52 -9.10 6.05
N LEU A 126 16.25 -8.70 6.13
CA LEU A 126 15.55 -7.98 5.07
C LEU A 126 16.20 -6.61 4.78
N ILE A 127 16.64 -5.87 5.79
CA ILE A 127 17.34 -4.59 5.60
C ILE A 127 18.60 -4.77 4.74
N ASN A 128 19.38 -5.81 5.03
CA ASN A 128 20.61 -6.09 4.30
C ASN A 128 20.35 -6.63 2.89
N GLU A 129 19.49 -7.65 2.77
CA GLU A 129 19.18 -8.29 1.47
C GLU A 129 18.55 -7.31 0.47
N LEU A 130 17.71 -6.39 0.96
CA LEU A 130 16.98 -5.44 0.13
C LEU A 130 17.67 -4.07 0.05
N ASN A 131 18.87 -3.94 0.62
CA ASN A 131 19.63 -2.68 0.65
C ASN A 131 18.79 -1.48 1.14
N ILE A 132 18.06 -1.64 2.24
CA ILE A 132 17.23 -0.58 2.83
C ILE A 132 18.15 0.36 3.63
N ARG A 133 18.16 1.65 3.27
CA ARG A 133 18.99 2.69 3.91
C ARG A 133 18.14 3.79 4.53
N LYS A 134 18.67 4.37 5.60
CA LYS A 134 18.12 5.53 6.32
C LYS A 134 18.31 6.81 5.53
#